data_AF-A0A1T5CV79-F1
#
_entry.id   AF-A0A1T5CV79-F1
#
_cell.length_a   1.000
_cell.length_b   1.000
_cell.length_c   1.000
_cell.angle_alpha   90.00
_cell.angle_beta   90.00
_cell.angle_gamma   90.00
#
_symmetry.space_group_name_H-M   'P 1'
#
loop_
_entity.id
_entity.type
_entity.pdbx_description
1 polymer ?
#
loop_
_entity_poly.entity_id
_entity_poly.type
_entity_poly.pdbx_seq_one_letter_code
_entity_poly.pdbx_strand_id
1 'polypeptide(L)'
;MVSYRDIPPPPKKRFRLESSKLEPDYAIPMILHCPDCGARHIDEGEFAEVAHHTHACQHCGLVWRPAKVNTHGVRFLPGYRNEEVA
;
A
#
# COMPACT_ATOMS: atom_id res chain seq x y z
N MET A 1 -37.37 23.31 15.28
CA MET A 1 -36.25 22.38 15.51
C MET A 1 -36.35 21.30 14.44
N VAL A 2 -35.37 21.20 13.54
CA VAL A 2 -35.37 20.16 12.50
C VAL A 2 -34.79 18.89 13.12
N SER A 3 -35.52 17.77 13.03
CA SER A 3 -35.08 16.49 13.61
C SER A 3 -33.94 15.92 12.76
N TYR A 4 -32.95 15.30 13.41
CA TYR A 4 -31.84 14.65 12.72
C TYR A 4 -32.30 13.52 11.78
N ARG A 5 -33.53 13.01 11.96
CA ARG A 5 -34.16 12.00 11.11
C ARG A 5 -34.69 12.55 9.78
N ASP A 6 -34.82 13.88 9.67
CA ASP A 6 -35.33 14.54 8.47
C ASP A 6 -34.20 14.95 7.50
N ILE A 7 -32.94 14.72 7.89
CA ILE A 7 -31.77 14.99 7.03
C ILE A 7 -31.55 13.77 6.12
N PRO A 8 -31.69 13.89 4.79
CA PRO A 8 -31.42 12.78 3.89
C PRO A 8 -29.95 12.36 4.01
N PRO A 9 -29.63 11.05 3.99
CA PRO A 9 -28.25 10.60 4.04
C PRO A 9 -27.48 11.16 2.85
N PRO A 10 -26.19 11.52 3.03
CA PRO A 10 -25.38 11.98 1.92
C PRO A 10 -25.38 10.91 0.82
N PRO A 11 -25.42 11.31 -0.48
CA PRO A 11 -25.36 10.35 -1.56
C PRO A 11 -24.10 9.53 -1.42
N LYS A 12 -24.23 8.19 -1.47
CA LYS A 12 -23.08 7.28 -1.46
C LYS A 12 -22.24 7.59 -2.69
N LYS A 13 -21.14 8.33 -2.54
CA LYS A 13 -20.15 8.46 -3.61
C LYS A 13 -19.67 7.05 -3.93
N ARG A 14 -20.03 6.54 -5.11
CA ARG A 14 -19.51 5.27 -5.61
C ARG A 14 -18.01 5.46 -5.80
N PHE A 15 -17.22 4.94 -4.88
CA PHE A 15 -15.78 4.82 -5.06
C PHE A 15 -15.56 3.92 -6.28
N ARG A 16 -15.04 4.49 -7.36
CA ARG A 16 -14.60 3.73 -8.52
C ARG A 16 -13.15 3.33 -8.27
N LEU A 17 -12.90 2.04 -8.07
CA LEU A 17 -11.54 1.52 -8.07
C LEU A 17 -10.96 1.68 -9.48
N GLU A 18 -9.77 2.26 -9.59
CA GLU A 18 -9.04 2.36 -10.85
C GLU A 18 -8.37 1.02 -11.16
N SER A 19 -9.15 0.03 -11.59
CA SER A 19 -8.69 -1.35 -11.80
C SER A 19 -7.57 -1.50 -12.82
N SER A 20 -7.38 -0.53 -13.72
CA SER A 20 -6.28 -0.51 -14.71
C SER A 20 -4.90 -0.38 -14.07
N LYS A 21 -4.82 -0.13 -12.76
CA LYS A 21 -3.57 -0.10 -11.98
C LYS A 21 -3.32 -1.41 -11.23
N LEU A 22 -4.05 -2.48 -11.57
CA LEU A 22 -3.95 -3.80 -10.94
C LEU A 22 -3.50 -4.89 -11.93
N GLU A 23 -2.83 -4.49 -13.02
CA GLU A 23 -2.30 -5.44 -14.00
C GLU A 23 -1.29 -6.42 -13.34
N PRO A 24 -1.17 -7.67 -13.81
CA PRO A 24 -0.38 -8.70 -13.14
C PRO A 24 1.11 -8.41 -13.05
N ASP A 25 1.64 -7.58 -13.95
CA ASP A 25 3.03 -7.14 -14.03
C ASP A 25 3.28 -5.84 -13.24
N TYR A 26 2.25 -5.22 -12.68
CA TYR A 26 2.36 -4.01 -11.89
C TYR A 26 2.36 -4.32 -10.39
N ALA A 27 3.42 -3.90 -9.69
CA ALA A 27 3.48 -3.88 -8.23
C ALA A 27 3.14 -2.50 -7.70
N ILE A 28 2.23 -2.44 -6.71
CA ILE A 28 1.86 -1.19 -6.07
C ILE A 28 2.98 -0.73 -5.11
N PRO A 29 3.54 0.48 -5.27
CA PRO A 29 4.46 1.10 -4.32
C PRO A 29 3.81 1.31 -2.96
N MET A 30 4.37 0.71 -1.92
CA MET A 30 3.81 0.78 -0.57
C MET A 30 4.86 1.00 0.52
N ILE A 31 4.42 1.73 1.55
CA ILE A 31 5.16 1.91 2.79
C ILE A 31 4.90 0.68 3.67
N LEU A 32 5.78 -0.33 3.62
CA LEU A 32 5.58 -1.61 4.31
C LEU A 32 6.34 -1.71 5.63
N HIS A 33 5.65 -2.24 6.64
CA HIS A 33 6.23 -2.65 7.92
C HIS A 33 5.86 -4.10 8.18
N CYS A 34 6.79 -4.86 8.77
CA CYS A 34 6.52 -6.22 9.20
C CYS A 34 5.40 -6.20 10.24
N PRO A 35 4.31 -6.98 10.08
CA PRO A 35 3.21 -6.99 11.04
C PRO A 35 3.57 -7.66 12.37
N ASP A 36 4.67 -8.41 12.42
CA ASP A 36 5.15 -9.07 13.64
C ASP A 36 6.13 -8.17 14.41
N CYS A 37 7.26 -7.79 13.81
CA CYS A 37 8.31 -7.04 14.51
C CYS A 37 8.29 -5.52 14.26
N GLY A 38 7.41 -5.02 13.39
CA GLY A 38 7.32 -3.59 13.04
C GLY A 38 8.47 -3.07 12.16
N ALA A 39 9.49 -3.89 11.87
CA ALA A 39 10.64 -3.47 11.08
C ALA A 39 10.22 -3.01 9.68
N ARG A 40 10.91 -1.98 9.18
CA ARG A 40 10.69 -1.42 7.86
C ARG A 40 11.08 -2.41 6.77
N HIS A 41 10.19 -2.66 5.80
CA HIS A 41 10.51 -3.48 4.63
C HIS A 41 10.72 -2.61 3.39
N ILE A 42 11.86 -2.78 2.73
CA ILE A 42 12.22 -2.12 1.48
C ILE A 42 12.71 -3.22 0.54
N ASP A 43 12.09 -3.35 -0.62
CA ASP A 43 12.56 -4.28 -1.66
C ASP A 43 13.72 -3.64 -2.42
N GLU A 44 14.75 -4.42 -2.72
CA GLU A 44 15.97 -4.00 -3.40
C GLU A 44 16.34 -5.01 -4.51
N GLY A 45 17.11 -4.57 -5.50
CA GLY A 45 17.54 -5.41 -6.63
C GLY A 45 16.36 -5.95 -7.45
N GLU A 46 16.42 -7.24 -7.80
CA GLU A 46 15.38 -7.91 -8.60
C GLU A 46 13.99 -7.80 -7.97
N PHE A 47 13.89 -7.86 -6.64
CA PHE A 47 12.61 -7.71 -5.94
C PHE A 47 12.03 -6.29 -6.05
N ALA A 48 12.83 -5.26 -6.31
CA ALA A 48 12.30 -3.92 -6.54
C ALA A 48 11.66 -3.78 -7.94
N GLU A 49 12.08 -4.60 -8.90
CA GLU A 49 11.74 -4.49 -10.32
C GLU A 49 10.69 -5.52 -10.77
N VAL A 50 10.66 -6.69 -10.13
CA VAL A 50 9.75 -7.78 -10.49
C VAL A 50 8.51 -7.75 -9.61
N ALA A 51 7.34 -7.87 -10.26
CA ALA A 51 6.07 -7.91 -9.55
C ALA A 51 5.96 -9.15 -8.65
N HIS A 52 5.71 -8.91 -7.37
CA HIS A 52 5.56 -9.96 -6.35
C HIS A 52 4.53 -9.51 -5.31
N HIS A 53 3.98 -10.45 -4.54
CA HIS A 53 2.97 -10.18 -3.50
C HIS A 53 3.34 -10.78 -2.13
N THR A 54 4.52 -11.37 -2.02
CA THR A 54 5.01 -12.05 -0.82
C THR A 54 6.32 -11.41 -0.40
N HIS A 55 6.42 -10.99 0.86
CA HIS A 55 7.61 -10.35 1.42
C HIS A 55 8.17 -11.19 2.56
N ALA A 56 9.49 -11.22 2.66
CA ALA A 56 10.21 -11.88 3.75
C ALA A 56 10.95 -10.84 4.59
N CYS A 57 10.69 -10.83 5.89
CA CYS A 57 11.22 -9.81 6.79
C CYS A 57 12.68 -10.11 7.07
N GLN A 58 13.56 -9.19 6.71
CA GLN A 58 15.01 -9.34 6.93
C GLN A 58 15.41 -9.23 8.42
N HIS A 59 14.47 -8.88 9.31
CA HIS A 59 14.73 -8.74 10.75
C HIS A 59 14.24 -9.94 11.57
N CYS A 60 12.98 -10.38 11.38
CA CYS A 60 12.41 -11.51 12.16
C CYS A 60 12.09 -12.77 11.33
N GLY A 61 12.26 -12.73 10.01
CA GLY A 61 12.01 -13.87 9.14
C GLY A 61 10.54 -14.14 8.80
N LEU A 62 9.58 -13.36 9.33
CA LEU A 62 8.17 -13.50 8.93
C LEU A 62 8.03 -13.35 7.41
N VAL A 63 7.32 -14.28 6.79
CA VAL A 63 6.86 -14.17 5.41
C VAL A 63 5.40 -13.75 5.40
N TRP A 64 5.07 -12.65 4.74
CA TRP A 64 3.70 -12.12 4.73
C TRP A 64 3.28 -11.58 3.37
N ARG A 65 1.96 -11.42 3.22
CA ARG A 65 1.29 -10.90 2.03
C ARG A 65 0.42 -9.69 2.41
N PRO A 66 0.86 -8.45 2.15
CA PRO A 66 0.13 -7.23 2.52
C PRO A 66 -1.24 -7.13 1.85
N ALA A 67 -1.35 -7.58 0.61
CA ALA A 67 -2.55 -7.48 -0.21
C ALA A 67 -2.70 -8.68 -1.15
N LYS A 68 -3.88 -8.82 -1.78
CA LYS A 68 -4.10 -9.83 -2.83
C LYS A 68 -3.35 -9.50 -4.12
N VAL A 69 -3.00 -8.24 -4.35
CA VAL A 69 -2.28 -7.79 -5.54
C VAL A 69 -0.78 -7.69 -5.27
N ASN A 70 0.01 -7.51 -6.32
CA ASN A 70 1.45 -7.31 -6.20
C ASN A 70 1.76 -5.98 -5.51
N THR A 71 2.73 -6.00 -4.62
CA THR A 71 3.18 -4.86 -3.82
C THR A 71 4.70 -4.91 -3.75
N HIS A 72 5.34 -3.74 -3.74
CA HIS A 72 6.77 -3.63 -3.43
C HIS A 72 6.98 -2.57 -2.34
N GLY A 73 7.83 -2.88 -1.36
CA GLY A 73 8.21 -2.02 -0.27
C GLY A 73 9.13 -0.93 -0.77
N VAL A 74 8.70 0.32 -0.67
CA VAL A 74 9.49 1.49 -1.09
C VAL A 74 9.95 2.31 0.11
N ARG A 75 11.13 2.92 -0.01
CA ARG A 75 11.59 3.91 0.97
C ARG A 75 10.63 5.11 1.00
N PHE A 76 10.14 5.51 -0.16
CA PHE A 76 9.22 6.62 -0.31
C PHE A 76 8.15 6.37 -1.36
N LEU A 77 6.96 6.95 -1.18
CA LEU A 77 5.88 6.85 -2.16
C LEU A 77 6.18 7.72 -3.39
N PRO A 78 6.03 7.19 -4.62
CA PRO A 78 6.14 7.99 -5.83
C PRO A 78 5.21 9.20 -5.80
N GLY A 79 5.72 10.36 -6.21
CA GLY A 79 4.97 11.62 -6.23
C GLY A 79 4.90 12.38 -4.91
N TYR A 80 5.46 11.85 -3.81
CA TYR A 80 5.66 12.59 -2.56
C TYR A 80 7.13 13.02 -2.44
N ARG A 81 7.39 14.18 -1.81
CA ARG A 81 8.75 14.73 -1.69
C ARG A 81 9.60 13.86 -0.75
N ASN A 82 10.75 13.44 -1.26
CA ASN A 82 11.79 12.70 -0.56
C ASN A 82 12.93 13.64 -0.17
N GLU A 83 12.59 14.80 0.38
CA GLU A 83 13.60 15.73 0.87
C GLU A 83 13.92 15.31 2.31
N GLU A 84 15.16 14.85 2.55
CA GLU A 84 15.74 15.06 3.88
C GLU A 84 15.84 16.58 4.03
N VAL A 85 15.13 17.14 5.01
CA VAL A 85 15.29 18.55 5.36
C VAL A 85 16.77 18.73 5.72
N ALA A 86 17.51 19.41 4.84
CA ALA A 86 18.93 19.74 5.01
C ALA A 86 19.14 20.65 6.23
#